data_AF-A0A4Q4TMT9-F1
#
_entry.id   AF-A0A4Q4TMT9-F1
#
_cell.length_a   1.000
_cell.length_b   1.000
_cell.length_c   1.000
_cell.angle_alpha   90.00
_cell.angle_beta   90.00
_cell.angle_gamma   90.00
#
_symmetry.space_group_name_H-M   'P 1'
#
loop_
_entity.id
_entity.type
_entity.pdbx_description
1 polymer ?
#
loop_
_entity_poly.entity_id
_entity_poly.type
_entity_poly.pdbx_seq_one_letter_code
_entity_poly.pdbx_strand_id
1 'polypeptide(L)'
;MTTPLTSRTNKTATEVPKSMGDLRARFGLKNNSDAEALLKAWPIKDAFHYYLNRCLSNQHSVVKELPEWQEVDQYLLDMRMMPQDKRRDKSLKELVEEECFNAPYQLMPHVALFVLRAESFLQSDEGIRFDIASQMYETKQDKEFDRCWRSVDLLCFLVGRHRPNPA
;
A
#
# COMPACT_ATOMS: atom_id res chain seq x y z
N MET A 1 -19.31 4.86 -34.21
CA MET A 1 -18.92 5.60 -32.99
C MET A 1 -18.60 4.58 -31.93
N THR A 2 -17.31 4.41 -31.63
CA THR A 2 -16.78 3.42 -30.69
C THR A 2 -16.62 4.10 -29.33
N THR A 3 -17.45 3.70 -28.37
CA THR A 3 -17.22 3.96 -26.94
C THR A 3 -16.14 3.02 -26.42
N PRO A 4 -15.05 3.50 -25.80
CA PRO A 4 -14.36 2.72 -24.81
C PRO A 4 -15.06 2.94 -23.47
N LEU A 5 -16.02 2.06 -23.18
CA LEU A 5 -16.43 1.81 -21.81
C LEU A 5 -15.32 0.92 -21.23
N THR A 6 -14.25 1.51 -20.71
CA THR A 6 -13.38 0.80 -19.77
C THR A 6 -14.22 0.60 -18.53
N SER A 7 -14.95 -0.51 -18.55
CA SER A 7 -15.55 -1.13 -17.40
C SER A 7 -14.60 -0.95 -16.23
N ARG A 8 -15.10 -0.38 -15.13
CA ARG A 8 -14.60 -0.72 -13.79
C ARG A 8 -14.52 -2.23 -13.78
N THR A 9 -13.36 -2.78 -14.12
CA THR A 9 -13.05 -4.15 -13.78
C THR A 9 -13.17 -4.13 -12.29
N ASN A 10 -14.20 -4.79 -11.79
CA ASN A 10 -14.28 -5.23 -10.43
C ASN A 10 -12.87 -5.79 -10.11
N LYS A 11 -12.04 -5.00 -9.42
CA LYS A 11 -10.80 -5.46 -8.79
C LYS A 11 -11.24 -6.29 -7.57
N THR A 12 -12.14 -7.24 -7.81
CA THR A 12 -12.55 -8.30 -6.91
C THR A 12 -11.35 -9.21 -6.79
N ALA A 13 -10.81 -9.32 -5.57
CA ALA A 13 -9.86 -10.32 -5.12
C ALA A 13 -8.96 -10.89 -6.23
N THR A 14 -8.14 -10.04 -6.86
CA THR A 14 -7.02 -10.61 -7.63
C THR A 14 -6.10 -11.23 -6.59
N GLU A 15 -5.83 -12.53 -6.73
CA GLU A 15 -4.95 -13.26 -5.81
C GLU A 15 -3.76 -12.39 -5.41
N VAL A 16 -3.54 -12.26 -4.10
CA VAL A 16 -2.37 -11.58 -3.54
C VAL A 16 -1.13 -12.03 -4.32
N PRO A 17 -0.27 -11.11 -4.80
CA PRO A 17 0.93 -11.52 -5.52
C PRO A 17 1.75 -12.49 -4.67
N LYS A 18 2.07 -13.67 -5.24
CA LYS A 18 2.86 -14.73 -4.58
C LYS A 18 4.24 -14.88 -5.19
N SER A 19 4.43 -14.39 -6.42
CA SER A 19 5.67 -14.50 -7.18
C SER A 19 6.24 -13.13 -7.56
N MET A 20 7.55 -13.08 -7.86
CA MET A 20 8.19 -11.89 -8.45
C MET A 20 7.57 -11.51 -9.80
N GLY A 21 7.06 -12.49 -10.55
CA GLY A 21 6.38 -12.27 -11.82
C GLY A 21 5.05 -11.53 -11.64
N ASP A 22 4.32 -11.87 -10.57
CA ASP A 22 3.05 -11.21 -10.22
C ASP A 22 3.32 -9.75 -9.84
N LEU A 23 4.32 -9.52 -8.98
CA LEU A 23 4.72 -8.17 -8.58
C LEU A 23 5.19 -7.33 -9.77
N ARG A 24 5.99 -7.92 -10.66
CA ARG A 24 6.41 -7.28 -11.92
C ARG A 24 5.20 -6.88 -12.76
N ALA A 25 4.27 -7.80 -12.99
CA ALA A 25 3.08 -7.54 -13.80
C ALA A 25 2.20 -6.46 -13.16
N ARG A 26 2.05 -6.49 -11.83
CA ARG A 26 1.22 -5.56 -11.08
C ARG A 26 1.72 -4.13 -11.18
N PHE A 27 3.03 -3.91 -11.13
CA PHE A 27 3.64 -2.58 -11.24
C PHE A 27 3.99 -2.19 -12.68
N GLY A 28 3.75 -3.07 -13.67
CA GLY A 28 4.12 -2.83 -15.07
C GLY A 28 5.64 -2.75 -15.29
N LEU A 29 6.43 -3.44 -14.46
CA LEU A 29 7.89 -3.39 -14.49
C LEU A 29 8.46 -4.19 -15.67
N LYS A 30 9.63 -3.77 -16.18
CA LYS A 30 10.20 -4.38 -17.38
C LYS A 30 10.68 -5.81 -17.14
N ASN A 31 11.23 -6.07 -15.96
CA ASN A 31 11.82 -7.37 -15.63
C ASN A 31 11.75 -7.65 -14.11
N ASN A 32 12.16 -8.86 -13.71
CA ASN A 32 12.15 -9.26 -12.31
C ASN A 32 13.21 -8.53 -11.47
N SER A 33 14.30 -8.02 -12.08
CA SER A 33 15.30 -7.23 -11.35
C SER A 33 14.76 -5.86 -10.93
N ASP A 34 13.87 -5.25 -11.72
CA ASP A 34 13.19 -4.01 -11.34
C ASP A 34 12.24 -4.25 -10.16
N ALA A 35 11.53 -5.39 -10.17
CA ALA A 35 10.69 -5.80 -9.04
C ALA A 35 11.54 -6.06 -7.79
N GLU A 36 12.72 -6.66 -7.93
CA GLU A 36 13.64 -6.86 -6.81
C GLU A 36 14.23 -5.53 -6.31
N ALA A 37 14.53 -4.59 -7.21
CA ALA A 37 14.98 -3.25 -6.87
C ALA A 37 13.92 -2.46 -6.11
N LEU A 38 12.64 -2.56 -6.50
CA LEU A 38 11.52 -1.98 -5.76
C LEU A 38 11.47 -2.50 -4.31
N LEU A 39 11.57 -3.82 -4.12
CA LEU A 39 11.59 -4.43 -2.78
C LEU A 39 12.82 -4.02 -1.95
N LYS A 40 13.95 -3.76 -2.61
CA LYS A 40 15.20 -3.34 -1.97
C LYS A 40 15.29 -1.83 -1.74
N ALA A 41 14.40 -1.03 -2.34
CA ALA A 41 14.39 0.41 -2.18
C ALA A 41 14.28 0.78 -0.70
N TRP A 42 15.17 1.67 -0.24
CA TRP A 42 15.26 2.00 1.18
C TRP A 42 13.92 2.50 1.76
N PRO A 43 13.14 3.36 1.08
CA PRO A 43 11.83 3.80 1.60
C PRO A 43 10.82 2.66 1.78
N ILE A 44 10.82 1.66 0.89
CA ILE A 44 9.94 0.48 1.00
C ILE A 44 10.40 -0.41 2.15
N LYS A 45 11.71 -0.66 2.26
CA LYS A 45 12.27 -1.43 3.38
C LYS A 45 12.00 -0.78 4.73
N ASP A 46 12.18 0.53 4.84
CA ASP A 46 11.92 1.30 6.05
C ASP A 46 10.42 1.26 6.43
N ALA A 47 9.53 1.51 5.46
CA ALA A 47 8.09 1.40 5.66
C ALA A 47 7.69 0.00 6.15
N PHE A 48 8.28 -1.05 5.56
CA PHE A 48 8.01 -2.42 5.97
C PHE A 48 8.58 -2.75 7.35
N HIS A 49 9.80 -2.32 7.67
CA HIS A 49 10.37 -2.49 9.01
C HIS A 49 9.52 -1.82 10.08
N TYR A 50 8.99 -0.63 9.80
CA TYR A 50 8.06 0.05 10.69
C TYR A 50 6.80 -0.79 10.93
N TYR A 51 6.21 -1.34 9.87
CA TYR A 51 5.09 -2.26 9.94
C TYR A 51 5.44 -3.51 10.77
N LEU A 52 6.60 -4.14 10.54
CA LEU A 52 7.03 -5.34 11.26
C LEU A 52 7.17 -5.11 12.77
N ASN A 53 7.87 -4.04 13.17
CA ASN A 53 8.18 -3.74 14.57
C ASN A 53 6.92 -3.52 15.44
N ARG A 54 5.81 -3.11 14.83
CA ARG A 54 4.56 -2.84 15.55
C ARG A 54 3.53 -3.95 15.36
N CYS A 55 3.42 -4.52 14.17
CA CYS A 55 2.39 -5.50 13.84
C CYS A 55 2.82 -6.94 14.13
N LEU A 56 4.04 -7.34 13.75
CA LEU A 56 4.50 -8.72 13.97
C LEU A 56 5.03 -8.95 15.39
N SER A 57 5.64 -7.94 16.01
CA SER A 57 6.14 -8.06 17.40
C SER A 57 5.03 -8.16 18.44
N ASN A 58 3.84 -7.65 18.16
CA ASN A 58 2.71 -7.65 19.10
C ASN A 58 1.76 -8.84 18.94
N GLN A 59 1.97 -9.76 17.98
CA GLN A 59 0.94 -10.73 17.60
C GLN A 59 1.50 -12.15 17.37
N HIS A 60 1.58 -12.95 18.44
CA HIS A 60 1.69 -14.41 18.35
C HIS A 60 0.40 -15.10 17.82
N SER A 61 -0.73 -14.40 17.69
CA SER A 61 -2.03 -15.05 17.38
C SER A 61 -2.96 -14.28 16.43
N VAL A 62 -2.53 -13.18 15.82
CA VAL A 62 -3.40 -12.37 14.96
C VAL A 62 -2.79 -12.30 13.58
N VAL A 63 -2.71 -13.48 12.96
CA VAL A 63 -2.66 -13.63 11.50
C VAL A 63 -4.04 -13.24 10.96
N LYS A 64 -4.52 -12.03 11.28
CA LYS A 64 -5.67 -11.46 10.57
C LYS A 64 -5.22 -11.25 9.14
N GLU A 65 -6.07 -11.63 8.20
CA GLU A 65 -5.93 -11.22 6.81
C GLU A 65 -5.76 -9.71 6.77
N LEU A 66 -4.78 -9.24 6.00
CA LEU A 66 -4.59 -7.80 5.79
C LEU A 66 -5.92 -7.22 5.25
N PRO A 67 -6.28 -5.99 5.64
CA PRO A 67 -7.49 -5.36 5.14
C PRO A 67 -7.45 -5.25 3.62
N GLU A 68 -8.62 -5.29 3.00
CA GLU A 68 -8.73 -5.06 1.56
C GLU A 68 -8.34 -3.62 1.22
N TRP A 69 -7.86 -3.38 0.00
CA TRP A 69 -7.41 -2.04 -0.39
C TRP A 69 -8.52 -1.00 -0.32
N GLN A 70 -9.78 -1.39 -0.54
CA GLN A 70 -10.95 -0.51 -0.42
C GLN A 70 -11.17 -0.07 1.02
N GLU A 71 -10.91 -0.94 2.00
CA GLU A 71 -11.03 -0.60 3.42
C GLU A 71 -9.94 0.40 3.81
N VAL A 72 -8.72 0.22 3.29
CA VAL A 72 -7.60 1.13 3.51
C VAL A 72 -7.86 2.49 2.85
N ASP A 73 -8.36 2.49 1.60
CA ASP A 73 -8.71 3.71 0.89
C ASP A 73 -9.83 4.48 1.59
N GLN A 74 -10.88 3.79 2.02
CA GLN A 74 -11.97 4.40 2.79
C GLN A 74 -11.47 4.98 4.10
N TYR A 75 -10.62 4.26 4.84
CA TYR A 75 -10.00 4.79 6.05
C TYR A 75 -9.17 6.06 5.78
N LEU A 76 -8.35 6.05 4.72
CA LEU A 76 -7.56 7.23 4.33
C LEU A 76 -8.45 8.39 3.89
N LEU A 77 -9.58 8.11 3.23
CA LEU A 77 -10.58 9.11 2.88
C LEU A 77 -11.22 9.72 4.13
N ASP A 78 -11.63 8.90 5.10
CA ASP A 78 -12.21 9.37 6.36
C ASP A 78 -11.22 10.27 7.11
N MET A 79 -9.96 9.88 7.17
CA MET A 79 -8.88 10.69 7.73
C MET A 79 -8.67 12.01 6.95
N ARG A 80 -8.82 11.99 5.61
CA ARG A 80 -8.83 13.17 4.71
C ARG A 80 -10.09 14.01 4.75
N MET A 81 -11.18 13.52 5.34
CA MET A 81 -12.41 14.27 5.59
C MET A 81 -12.54 14.73 7.06
N MET A 82 -11.67 14.28 7.96
CA MET A 82 -11.63 14.70 9.36
C MET A 82 -11.61 16.25 9.50
N PRO A 83 -12.47 16.83 10.37
CA PRO A 83 -12.52 18.29 10.58
C PRO A 83 -11.17 18.90 10.96
N GLN A 84 -10.90 20.12 10.48
CA GLN A 84 -9.60 20.80 10.67
C GLN A 84 -9.24 20.96 12.16
N ASP A 85 -10.24 21.25 13.01
CA ASP A 85 -10.06 21.38 14.47
C ASP A 85 -9.51 20.09 15.11
N LYS A 86 -9.86 18.94 14.54
CA LYS A 86 -9.34 17.64 14.97
C LYS A 86 -7.98 17.34 14.36
N ARG A 87 -7.71 17.81 13.13
CA ARG A 87 -6.42 17.60 12.45
C ARG A 87 -5.27 18.40 13.03
N ARG A 88 -5.54 19.57 13.62
CA ARG A 88 -4.48 20.47 14.15
C ARG A 88 -3.40 20.78 13.10
N ASP A 89 -3.82 21.04 11.85
CA ASP A 89 -2.96 21.31 10.69
C ASP A 89 -1.91 20.22 10.35
N LYS A 90 -2.06 19.01 10.89
CA LYS A 90 -1.21 17.86 10.55
C LYS A 90 -1.51 17.34 9.15
N SER A 91 -0.46 16.92 8.45
CA SER A 91 -0.58 16.14 7.23
C SER A 91 -1.27 14.80 7.50
N LEU A 92 -1.85 14.20 6.45
CA LEU A 92 -2.49 12.88 6.55
C LEU A 92 -1.53 11.82 7.12
N LYS A 93 -0.25 11.86 6.71
CA LYS A 93 0.77 10.96 7.22
C LYS A 93 1.00 11.14 8.72
N GLU A 94 1.13 12.38 9.19
CA GLU A 94 1.32 12.67 10.62
C GLU A 94 0.12 12.25 11.47
N LEU A 95 -1.10 12.38 10.95
CA LEU A 95 -2.31 11.92 11.62
C LEU A 95 -2.32 10.40 11.79
N VAL A 96 -2.01 9.66 10.72
CA VAL A 96 -1.98 8.20 10.77
C VAL A 96 -0.80 7.70 11.61
N GLU A 97 0.35 8.38 11.56
CA GLU A 97 1.49 8.12 12.46
C GLU A 97 1.09 8.30 13.93
N GLU A 98 0.36 9.37 14.26
CA GLU A 98 -0.14 9.60 15.62
C GLU A 98 -1.03 8.44 16.10
N GLU A 99 -1.96 7.96 15.27
CA GLU A 99 -2.81 6.81 15.62
C GLU A 99 -2.01 5.52 15.80
N CYS A 100 -0.93 5.32 15.04
CA CYS A 100 -0.05 4.16 15.21
C CYS A 100 0.68 4.14 16.57
N PHE A 101 0.87 5.30 17.20
CA PHE A 101 1.71 5.45 18.39
C PHE A 101 0.93 5.72 19.68
N ASN A 102 -0.13 6.52 19.59
CA ASN A 102 -0.80 7.11 20.75
C ASN A 102 -2.12 6.40 21.10
N ALA A 103 -2.63 5.53 20.24
CA ALA A 103 -3.84 4.75 20.47
C ALA A 103 -3.52 3.29 20.86
N PRO A 104 -4.47 2.54 21.44
CA PRO A 104 -4.37 1.08 21.53
C PRO A 104 -4.07 0.48 20.16
N TYR A 105 -3.28 -0.60 20.12
CA TYR A 105 -2.87 -1.20 18.85
C TYR A 105 -4.07 -1.52 17.94
N GLN A 106 -4.01 -1.03 16.70
CA GLN A 106 -4.96 -1.31 15.64
C GLN A 106 -4.21 -1.56 14.33
N LEU A 107 -4.60 -2.58 13.57
CA LEU A 107 -3.92 -2.95 12.32
C LEU A 107 -4.07 -1.89 11.22
N MET A 108 -5.27 -1.30 11.10
CA MET A 108 -5.62 -0.39 10.00
C MET A 108 -4.68 0.83 9.91
N PRO A 109 -4.39 1.59 10.98
CA PRO A 109 -3.44 2.70 10.92
C PRO A 109 -2.04 2.28 10.43
N HIS A 110 -1.55 1.11 10.83
CA HIS A 110 -0.23 0.63 10.42
C HIS A 110 -0.18 0.24 8.94
N VAL A 111 -1.24 -0.38 8.42
CA VAL A 111 -1.36 -0.68 6.98
C VAL A 111 -1.48 0.62 6.18
N ALA A 112 -2.34 1.54 6.62
CA ALA A 112 -2.51 2.85 6.01
C ALA A 112 -1.20 3.65 5.99
N LEU A 113 -0.41 3.61 7.06
CA LEU A 113 0.90 4.27 7.11
C LEU A 113 1.90 3.65 6.13
N PHE A 114 1.92 2.33 6.01
CA PHE A 114 2.72 1.68 4.98
C PHE A 114 2.33 2.18 3.58
N VAL A 115 1.03 2.20 3.27
CA VAL A 115 0.51 2.69 1.99
C VAL A 115 0.95 4.13 1.74
N LEU A 116 0.76 5.04 2.70
CA LEU A 116 1.18 6.44 2.55
C LEU A 116 2.69 6.60 2.28
N ARG A 117 3.52 5.79 2.96
CA ARG A 117 4.98 5.81 2.74
C ARG A 117 5.36 5.23 1.38
N ALA A 118 4.73 4.13 0.97
CA ALA A 118 4.96 3.50 -0.33
C ALA A 118 4.52 4.42 -1.48
N GLU A 119 3.34 5.02 -1.38
CA GLU A 119 2.84 5.97 -2.37
C GLU A 119 3.70 7.23 -2.46
N SER A 120 4.11 7.79 -1.32
CA SER A 120 5.03 8.92 -1.30
C SER A 120 6.36 8.59 -1.99
N PHE A 121 6.86 7.36 -1.82
CA PHE A 121 8.05 6.92 -2.54
C PHE A 121 7.81 6.81 -4.04
N LEU A 122 6.72 6.14 -4.47
CA LEU A 122 6.36 5.96 -5.88
C LEU A 122 6.17 7.29 -6.62
N GLN A 123 5.81 8.35 -5.91
CA GLN A 123 5.67 9.70 -6.43
C GLN A 123 6.97 10.52 -6.44
N SER A 124 8.05 10.02 -5.83
CA SER A 124 9.36 10.68 -5.81
C SER A 124 10.14 10.43 -7.09
N ASP A 125 11.14 11.27 -7.40
CA ASP A 125 12.01 11.13 -8.57
C ASP A 125 12.68 9.74 -8.67
N GLU A 126 12.98 9.11 -7.54
CA GLU A 126 13.51 7.75 -7.50
C GLU A 126 12.44 6.69 -7.77
N GLY A 127 11.22 6.93 -7.27
CA GLY A 127 10.12 5.97 -7.31
C GLY A 127 9.32 5.96 -8.60
N ILE A 128 9.31 7.06 -9.36
CA ILE A 128 8.51 7.17 -10.61
C ILE A 128 8.85 6.07 -11.63
N ARG A 129 10.08 5.55 -11.61
CA ARG A 129 10.50 4.43 -12.48
C ARG A 129 9.80 3.11 -12.16
N PHE A 130 9.26 2.98 -10.94
CA PHE A 130 8.51 1.82 -10.48
C PHE A 130 6.99 2.02 -10.57
N ASP A 131 6.52 3.25 -10.79
CA ASP A 131 5.09 3.59 -10.85
C ASP A 131 4.51 3.55 -12.27
N ILE A 132 5.01 2.66 -13.13
CA ILE A 132 4.70 2.60 -14.58
C ILE A 132 3.21 2.34 -14.82
N ALA A 133 2.62 1.41 -14.08
CA ALA A 133 1.19 1.09 -14.22
C ALA A 133 0.27 2.30 -13.95
N SER A 134 0.63 3.22 -13.05
CA SER A 134 -0.17 4.43 -12.79
C SER A 134 -0.25 5.36 -14.00
N GLN A 135 0.76 5.32 -14.88
CA GLN A 135 0.84 6.22 -16.03
C GLN A 135 -0.20 5.88 -17.11
N MET A 136 -0.82 4.70 -17.02
CA MET A 136 -1.86 4.24 -17.94
C MET A 136 -3.25 4.83 -17.65
N TYR A 137 -3.43 5.50 -16.50
CA TYR A 137 -4.71 6.09 -16.12
C TYR A 137 -4.80 7.57 -16.52
N GLU A 138 -5.96 7.98 -17.00
CA GLU A 138 -6.20 9.36 -17.42
C GLU A 138 -6.56 10.27 -16.23
N THR A 139 -7.38 9.78 -15.31
CA THR A 139 -7.88 10.59 -14.19
C THR A 139 -6.96 10.50 -12.97
N LYS A 140 -6.91 11.58 -12.17
CA LYS A 140 -6.16 11.60 -10.91
C LYS A 140 -6.71 10.58 -9.90
N GLN A 141 -8.03 10.44 -9.86
CA GLN A 141 -8.71 9.54 -8.94
C GLN A 141 -8.39 8.07 -9.24
N ASP A 142 -8.39 7.66 -10.51
CA ASP A 142 -8.05 6.29 -10.88
C ASP A 142 -6.59 5.96 -10.55
N LYS A 143 -5.68 6.95 -10.69
CA LYS A 143 -4.27 6.80 -10.27
C LYS A 143 -4.13 6.57 -8.77
N GLU A 144 -4.87 7.32 -7.96
CA GLU A 144 -4.84 7.21 -6.50
C GLU A 144 -5.36 5.84 -6.05
N PHE A 145 -6.51 5.38 -6.59
CA PHE A 145 -7.04 4.05 -6.27
C PHE A 145 -6.12 2.92 -6.72
N ASP A 146 -5.52 3.04 -7.91
CA ASP A 146 -4.57 2.05 -8.41
C ASP A 146 -3.30 1.98 -7.54
N ARG A 147 -2.81 3.12 -7.06
CA ARG A 147 -1.65 3.18 -6.16
C ARG A 147 -1.93 2.58 -4.79
N CYS A 148 -3.10 2.88 -4.21
CA CYS A 148 -3.49 2.31 -2.92
C CYS A 148 -3.54 0.78 -3.01
N TRP A 149 -4.21 0.28 -4.04
CA TRP A 149 -4.29 -1.14 -4.37
C TRP A 149 -2.92 -1.81 -4.52
N ARG A 150 -2.04 -1.25 -5.37
CA ARG A 150 -0.68 -1.80 -5.57
C ARG A 150 0.18 -1.72 -4.31
N SER A 151 -0.01 -0.71 -3.47
CA SER A 151 0.71 -0.58 -2.20
C SER A 151 0.24 -1.64 -1.19
N VAL A 152 -1.07 -1.92 -1.12
CA VAL A 152 -1.60 -3.02 -0.31
C VAL A 152 -1.09 -4.38 -0.80
N ASP A 153 -1.08 -4.62 -2.11
CA ASP A 153 -0.50 -5.84 -2.68
C ASP A 153 0.99 -6.00 -2.38
N LEU A 154 1.75 -4.92 -2.44
CA LEU A 154 3.17 -4.90 -2.08
C LEU A 154 3.35 -5.29 -0.60
N LEU A 155 2.50 -4.78 0.30
CA LEU A 155 2.51 -5.18 1.71
C LEU A 155 2.16 -6.66 1.87
N CYS A 156 1.12 -7.15 1.20
CA CYS A 156 0.72 -8.54 1.23
C CYS A 156 1.84 -9.48 0.77
N PHE A 157 2.55 -9.12 -0.31
CA PHE A 157 3.71 -9.85 -0.80
C PHE A 157 4.85 -9.88 0.23
N LEU A 158 5.19 -8.73 0.82
CA LEU A 158 6.24 -8.60 1.82
C LEU A 158 5.93 -9.40 3.10
N VAL A 159 4.69 -9.32 3.60
CA VAL A 159 4.22 -10.13 4.73
C VAL A 159 4.29 -11.62 4.40
N GLY A 160 3.84 -12.02 3.21
CA GLY A 160 3.90 -13.42 2.76
C GLY A 160 5.33 -13.98 2.75
N ARG A 161 6.32 -13.18 2.35
CA ARG A 161 7.75 -13.58 2.37
C ARG A 161 8.37 -13.59 3.76
N HIS A 162 7.86 -12.79 4.69
CA HIS A 162 8.37 -12.69 6.05
C HIS A 162 7.73 -13.71 7.01
N ARG A 163 6.63 -14.38 6.61
CA ARG A 163 6.07 -15.47 7.41
C ARG A 163 7.11 -16.59 7.52
N PRO A 164 7.47 -17.04 8.75
CA PRO A 164 8.21 -18.28 8.88
C PRO A 164 7.37 -19.39 8.23
N ASN A 165 8.00 -20.25 7.44
CA ASN A 165 7.35 -21.46 6.96
C ASN A 165 6.74 -22.17 8.18
N PRO A 166 5.45 -22.56 8.15
CA PRO A 166 4.97 -23.53 9.12
C PRO A 166 5.77 -24.80 8.86
N ALA A 167 6.73 -25.07 9.75
CA ALA A 167 7.41 -26.36 9.83
C ALA A 167 6.41 -27.42 10.31
#